data_AF-A0A9P4L803-F1
#
_entry.id   AF-A0A9P4L803-F1
#
_cell.length_a   1.000
_cell.length_b   1.000
_cell.length_c   1.000
_cell.angle_alpha   90.00
_cell.angle_beta   90.00
_cell.angle_gamma   90.00
#
_symmetry.space_group_name_H-M   'P 1'
#
loop_
_entity.id
_entity.type
_entity.pdbx_description
1 polymer ?
#
loop_
_entity_poly.entity_id
_entity_poly.type
_entity_poly.pdbx_seq_one_letter_code
_entity_poly.pdbx_strand_id
1 'polypeptide(L)'
;METYEDRDYQKEQIRAVQEYERMMKDKKLANHGAVLPVSPKKGTEHCHLGSSRLHRLACGHIIHTEKESMCASNCSTPISTFAPFVCIICERWNMVQSGKASRRSSRFTELILPDFPVLDHSQVPIIGRARECNAVYMLPKGHVLVLHSMQDIALARIEDELRVRHILNEIVEATEGMGCSAPFIESITRGVTSCIEHQHLWTTASYEELAAVNMYVAALRANTDEPGMLPRLAACFGADRVKVRKLVADITKLLVDLDARATIAKFMPTFEKIFPKLWRKYKVFARLVLKLWNKVKEREPFPPDFVLENWLRIVASCIDVVMLANDINIPVHKTCAAVGANEHGDVGEDIDMEITLLMGDDKAYSFRVKSTQSYHQRKLKARKVTAPQGK
;
A
#
# COMPACT_ATOMS: atom_id res chain seq x y z
N MET A 1 -24.87 -8.30 2.16
CA MET A 1 -25.67 -7.19 2.73
C MET A 1 -25.34 -7.15 4.20
N GLU A 2 -24.49 -6.22 4.64
CA GLU A 2 -24.30 -5.99 6.08
C GLU A 2 -25.61 -5.48 6.65
N THR A 3 -26.01 -6.00 7.80
CA THR A 3 -27.21 -5.52 8.47
C THR A 3 -26.93 -4.15 9.11
N TYR A 4 -27.99 -3.38 9.37
CA TYR A 4 -27.85 -2.10 10.08
C TYR A 4 -27.24 -2.31 11.49
N GLU A 5 -27.57 -3.44 12.12
CA GLU A 5 -27.09 -3.85 13.45
C GLU A 5 -25.58 -4.13 13.45
N ASP A 6 -25.05 -4.78 12.41
CA ASP A 6 -23.60 -5.02 12.27
C ASP A 6 -22.80 -3.71 12.26
N ARG A 7 -23.32 -2.66 11.62
CA ARG A 7 -22.62 -1.37 11.50
C ARG A 7 -22.56 -0.59 12.80
N ASP A 8 -23.62 -0.63 13.60
CA ASP A 8 -23.63 0.10 14.87
C ASP A 8 -22.78 -0.62 15.93
N TYR A 9 -22.76 -1.95 15.91
CA TYR A 9 -21.83 -2.75 16.71
C TYR A 9 -20.35 -2.45 16.38
N GLN A 10 -19.98 -2.44 15.09
CA GLN A 10 -18.61 -2.11 14.66
C GLN A 10 -18.18 -0.70 15.09
N LYS A 11 -19.09 0.29 15.01
CA LYS A 11 -18.82 1.65 15.48
C LYS A 11 -18.58 1.70 16.99
N GLU A 12 -19.37 0.95 17.76
CA GLU A 12 -19.21 0.87 19.22
C GLU A 12 -17.86 0.28 19.60
N GLN A 13 -17.42 -0.78 18.91
CA GLN A 13 -16.10 -1.37 19.14
C GLN A 13 -14.96 -0.42 18.79
N ILE A 14 -15.06 0.36 17.70
CA ILE A 14 -14.07 1.41 17.38
C ILE A 14 -14.03 2.47 18.48
N ARG A 15 -15.20 2.92 18.96
CA ARG A 15 -15.27 3.92 20.05
C ARG A 15 -14.61 3.40 21.31
N ALA A 16 -14.80 2.13 21.65
CA ALA A 16 -14.14 1.50 22.79
C ALA A 16 -12.60 1.53 22.65
N VAL A 17 -12.05 1.17 21.48
CA VAL A 17 -10.60 1.28 21.21
C VAL A 17 -10.12 2.72 21.39
N GLN A 18 -10.82 3.69 20.82
CA GLN A 18 -10.47 5.12 20.93
C GLN A 18 -10.57 5.66 22.36
N GLU A 19 -11.51 5.17 23.16
CA GLU A 19 -11.64 5.51 24.57
C GLU A 19 -10.46 4.96 25.38
N TYR A 20 -10.09 3.69 25.16
CA TYR A 20 -8.90 3.11 25.78
C TYR A 20 -7.63 3.85 25.38
N GLU A 21 -7.47 4.23 24.11
CA GLU A 21 -6.34 5.04 23.66
C GLU A 21 -6.26 6.37 24.43
N ARG A 22 -7.40 7.05 24.60
CA ARG A 22 -7.48 8.30 25.36
C ARG A 22 -7.11 8.09 26.83
N MET A 23 -7.69 7.08 27.48
CA MET A 23 -7.42 6.78 28.89
C MET A 23 -5.96 6.45 29.16
N MET A 24 -5.31 5.72 28.25
CA MET A 24 -3.88 5.38 28.35
C MET A 24 -2.99 6.62 28.14
N LYS A 25 -3.30 7.47 27.15
CA LYS A 25 -2.59 8.73 26.92
C LYS A 25 -2.69 9.69 28.12
N ASP A 26 -3.83 9.67 28.82
CA ASP A 26 -4.09 10.47 30.02
C ASP A 26 -3.42 9.92 31.31
N LYS A 27 -2.50 8.95 31.19
CA LYS A 27 -1.71 8.33 32.29
C LYS A 27 -2.52 7.62 33.38
N LYS A 28 -3.79 7.26 33.15
CA LYS A 28 -4.65 6.62 34.17
C LYS A 28 -4.58 5.08 34.26
N LEU A 29 -3.84 4.41 33.38
CA LEU A 29 -3.73 2.94 33.35
C LEU A 29 -2.25 2.52 33.37
N ALA A 30 -1.71 2.30 34.57
CA ALA A 30 -0.33 1.89 34.80
C ALA A 30 -0.10 0.37 34.74
N ASN A 31 -1.13 -0.46 34.53
CA ASN A 31 -1.00 -1.92 34.51
C ASN A 31 -1.40 -2.48 33.15
N HIS A 32 -0.39 -2.94 32.42
CA HIS A 32 -0.46 -3.40 31.04
C HIS A 32 -1.17 -4.75 30.89
N GLY A 33 -1.75 -4.99 29.71
CA GLY A 33 -2.33 -6.27 29.31
C GLY A 33 -1.32 -7.43 29.37
N ALA A 34 -1.72 -8.62 28.92
CA ALA A 34 -0.89 -9.81 28.98
C ALA A 34 0.34 -9.70 28.04
N VAL A 35 1.36 -8.97 28.47
CA VAL A 35 2.67 -8.87 27.79
C VAL A 35 3.46 -10.11 28.14
N LEU A 36 3.69 -10.96 27.15
CA LEU A 36 4.53 -12.14 27.32
C LEU A 36 5.99 -11.74 27.09
N PRO A 37 6.91 -11.94 28.05
CA PRO A 37 8.32 -11.80 27.81
C PRO A 37 8.77 -12.91 26.85
N VAL A 38 9.25 -12.53 25.66
CA VAL A 38 10.03 -13.45 24.84
C VAL A 38 11.42 -13.49 25.45
N SER A 39 11.66 -14.42 26.37
CA SER A 39 13.03 -14.63 26.85
C SER A 39 13.87 -15.09 25.66
N PRO A 40 15.00 -14.43 25.32
CA PRO A 40 15.92 -14.92 24.28
C PRO A 40 16.61 -16.24 24.67
N LYS A 41 16.30 -16.82 25.84
CA LYS A 41 16.77 -18.13 26.25
C LYS A 41 16.23 -19.17 25.26
N LYS A 42 17.15 -19.90 24.60
CA LYS A 42 16.92 -21.10 23.75
C LYS A 42 15.58 -21.76 24.07
N GLY A 43 14.57 -21.58 23.21
CA GLY A 43 13.24 -22.16 23.39
C GLY A 43 12.05 -21.29 22.94
N THR A 44 12.23 -19.99 22.70
CA THR A 44 11.23 -19.09 22.09
C THR A 44 11.48 -18.85 20.60
N GLU A 45 12.22 -19.73 19.95
CA GLU A 45 12.31 -19.74 18.49
C GLU A 45 10.91 -20.01 17.94
N HIS A 46 10.42 -19.11 17.07
CA HIS A 46 9.15 -19.31 16.39
C HIS A 46 9.14 -20.70 15.77
N CYS A 47 8.10 -21.50 16.05
CA CYS A 47 7.95 -22.84 15.48
C CYS A 47 9.09 -23.81 15.85
N HIS A 48 9.14 -24.29 17.10
CA HIS A 48 10.09 -25.33 17.55
C HIS A 48 9.60 -26.76 17.24
N LEU A 49 10.54 -27.67 16.97
CA LEU A 49 10.35 -29.11 16.67
C LEU A 49 9.55 -29.82 17.79
N GLY A 50 8.23 -29.79 17.73
CA GLY A 50 7.32 -30.39 18.73
C GLY A 50 6.00 -29.61 18.82
N SER A 51 5.90 -28.67 19.76
CA SER A 51 4.74 -27.80 19.93
C SER A 51 5.17 -26.42 20.42
N SER A 52 4.46 -25.36 20.00
CA SER A 52 4.67 -24.00 20.46
C SER A 52 3.32 -23.27 20.58
N ARG A 53 3.29 -22.18 21.34
CA ARG A 53 2.17 -21.23 21.32
C ARG A 53 2.39 -20.10 20.31
N LEU A 54 3.64 -19.83 19.93
CA LEU A 54 4.00 -18.79 18.99
C LEU A 54 4.47 -19.41 17.68
N HIS A 55 3.78 -19.05 16.60
CA HIS A 55 4.07 -19.54 15.27
C HIS A 55 4.35 -18.38 14.33
N ARG A 56 5.40 -18.52 13.51
CA ARG A 56 5.65 -17.63 12.38
C ARG A 56 5.10 -18.26 11.12
N LEU A 57 4.25 -17.53 10.43
CA LEU A 57 3.65 -17.97 9.18
C LEU A 57 4.58 -17.68 7.99
N ALA A 58 4.37 -18.36 6.87
CA ALA A 58 5.09 -18.14 5.62
C ALA A 58 4.89 -16.72 5.08
N CYS A 59 3.75 -16.07 5.39
CA CYS A 59 3.53 -14.65 5.12
C CYS A 59 4.31 -13.71 6.05
N GLY A 60 5.09 -14.24 7.00
CA GLY A 60 5.97 -13.53 7.92
C GLY A 60 5.30 -13.01 9.20
N HIS A 61 3.96 -12.97 9.24
CA HIS A 61 3.21 -12.63 10.46
C HIS A 61 3.38 -13.69 11.56
N ILE A 62 3.35 -13.22 12.81
CA ILE A 62 3.38 -14.06 14.00
C ILE A 62 1.96 -14.18 14.55
N ILE A 63 1.62 -15.39 14.99
CA ILE A 63 0.33 -15.69 15.62
C ILE A 63 0.55 -16.39 16.96
N HIS A 64 -0.47 -16.32 17.82
CA HIS A 64 -0.50 -17.00 19.10
C HIS A 64 -1.68 -17.99 19.20
N THR A 65 -1.41 -19.22 19.60
CA THR A 65 -2.43 -20.21 19.94
C THR A 65 -2.59 -20.31 21.46
N GLU A 66 -3.84 -20.42 21.94
CA GLU A 66 -4.12 -20.50 23.38
C GLU A 66 -3.45 -21.71 24.03
N LYS A 67 -3.46 -22.84 23.33
CA LYS A 67 -2.76 -24.09 23.71
C LYS A 67 -1.53 -24.28 22.84
N GLU A 68 -0.54 -24.97 23.40
CA GLU A 68 0.61 -25.41 22.61
C GLU A 68 0.17 -26.30 21.46
N SER A 69 0.80 -26.10 20.32
CA SER A 69 0.36 -26.73 19.11
C SER A 69 1.48 -26.95 18.10
N MET A 70 1.31 -27.94 17.23
CA MET A 70 2.32 -28.24 16.21
C MET A 70 2.28 -27.21 15.08
N CYS A 71 3.41 -27.02 14.41
CA CYS A 71 3.51 -26.14 13.25
C CYS A 71 2.58 -26.61 12.13
N ALA A 72 1.87 -25.65 11.52
CA ALA A 72 0.97 -25.89 10.41
C ALA A 72 1.69 -25.93 9.06
N SER A 73 0.99 -26.34 8.00
CA SER A 73 1.51 -26.36 6.63
C SER A 73 1.92 -24.98 6.08
N ASN A 74 1.38 -23.89 6.65
CA ASN A 74 1.71 -22.52 6.29
C ASN A 74 2.63 -21.81 7.30
N CYS A 75 3.28 -22.54 8.22
CA CYS A 75 4.35 -21.99 9.04
C CYS A 75 5.65 -21.81 8.22
N SER A 76 6.56 -20.96 8.70
CA SER A 76 7.90 -20.79 8.07
C SER A 76 8.76 -22.05 8.13
N THR A 77 8.53 -22.89 9.15
CA THR A 77 9.08 -24.25 9.30
C THR A 77 7.91 -25.23 9.36
N PRO A 78 7.30 -25.55 8.21
CA PRO A 78 6.02 -26.24 8.18
C PRO A 78 6.14 -27.74 8.48
N ILE A 79 5.10 -28.29 9.08
CA ILE A 79 4.85 -29.74 9.07
C ILE A 79 3.66 -29.96 8.12
N SER A 80 3.93 -30.52 6.94
CA SER A 80 3.01 -30.52 5.79
C SER A 80 1.66 -31.21 6.04
N THR A 81 1.58 -32.09 7.03
CA THR A 81 0.37 -32.86 7.36
C THR A 81 -0.65 -32.08 8.20
N PHE A 82 -0.30 -30.91 8.75
CA PHE A 82 -1.20 -30.15 9.63
C PHE A 82 -1.93 -29.04 8.89
N ALA A 83 -3.22 -28.87 9.23
CA ALA A 83 -4.07 -27.81 8.70
C ALA A 83 -3.44 -26.42 8.94
N PRO A 84 -3.56 -25.48 7.98
CA PRO A 84 -2.99 -24.14 8.06
C PRO A 84 -3.58 -23.33 9.22
N PHE A 85 -2.85 -22.34 9.71
CA PHE A 85 -3.41 -21.30 10.56
C PHE A 85 -4.04 -20.16 9.74
N VAL A 86 -5.08 -19.52 10.27
CA VAL A 86 -5.62 -18.29 9.67
C VAL A 86 -4.70 -17.11 9.97
N CYS A 87 -4.17 -16.45 8.95
CA CYS A 87 -3.55 -15.15 9.16
C CYS A 87 -4.61 -14.04 9.08
N ILE A 88 -5.17 -13.63 10.22
CA ILE A 88 -6.22 -12.60 10.28
C ILE A 88 -5.82 -11.30 9.58
N ILE A 89 -4.54 -10.92 9.64
CA ILE A 89 -4.01 -9.72 8.97
C ILE A 89 -4.11 -9.85 7.44
N CYS A 90 -3.69 -11.00 6.89
CA CYS A 90 -3.76 -11.24 5.44
C CYS A 90 -5.20 -11.37 4.95
N GLU A 91 -6.07 -12.06 5.70
CA GLU A 91 -7.49 -12.17 5.35
C GLU A 91 -8.16 -10.79 5.29
N ARG A 92 -7.91 -9.95 6.30
CA ARG A 92 -8.46 -8.60 6.35
C ARG A 92 -7.89 -7.70 5.26
N TRP A 93 -6.61 -7.83 4.95
CA TRP A 93 -6.04 -7.12 3.80
C TRP A 93 -6.68 -7.54 2.47
N ASN A 94 -6.93 -8.85 2.27
CA ASN A 94 -7.67 -9.35 1.11
C ASN A 94 -9.10 -8.79 1.06
N MET A 95 -9.76 -8.60 2.21
CA MET A 95 -11.07 -7.93 2.27
C MET A 95 -11.01 -6.47 1.83
N VAL A 96 -9.98 -5.73 2.24
CA VAL A 96 -9.76 -4.34 1.78
C VAL A 96 -9.52 -4.31 0.27
N GLN A 97 -8.66 -5.18 -0.25
CA GLN A 97 -8.33 -5.26 -1.68
C GLN A 97 -9.53 -5.64 -2.54
N SER A 98 -10.39 -6.56 -2.06
CA SER A 98 -11.61 -6.97 -2.75
C SER A 98 -12.78 -6.01 -2.57
N GLY A 99 -12.62 -4.94 -1.77
CA GLY A 99 -13.67 -3.96 -1.48
C GLY A 99 -14.80 -4.50 -0.59
N LYS A 100 -14.56 -5.63 0.10
CA LYS A 100 -15.49 -6.19 1.10
C LYS A 100 -15.45 -5.43 2.42
N ALA A 101 -14.33 -4.78 2.72
CA ALA A 101 -14.17 -3.90 3.87
C ALA A 101 -13.96 -2.43 3.44
N SER A 102 -14.09 -1.52 4.39
CA SER A 102 -13.79 -0.10 4.20
C SER A 102 -12.34 0.10 3.72
N ARG A 103 -12.07 1.23 3.04
CA ARG A 103 -10.71 1.57 2.60
C ARG A 103 -9.82 1.83 3.81
N ARG A 104 -8.99 0.86 4.17
CA ARG A 104 -7.96 0.93 5.22
C ARG A 104 -6.57 0.89 4.59
N SER A 105 -5.56 1.36 5.30
CA SER A 105 -4.17 1.05 4.95
C SER A 105 -3.89 -0.42 5.27
N SER A 106 -2.78 -0.95 4.75
CA SER A 106 -2.33 -2.30 5.10
C SER A 106 -1.50 -2.34 6.39
N ARG A 107 -1.44 -1.22 7.13
CA ARG A 107 -0.76 -1.13 8.41
C ARG A 107 -1.34 -2.16 9.36
N PHE A 108 -0.49 -2.90 10.06
CA PHE A 108 -0.92 -3.95 10.99
C PHE A 108 -1.97 -3.45 11.98
N THR A 109 -1.74 -2.28 12.58
CA THR A 109 -2.60 -1.66 13.59
C THR A 109 -3.96 -1.18 13.07
N GLU A 110 -4.11 -1.01 11.75
CA GLU A 110 -5.40 -0.77 11.10
C GLU A 110 -6.11 -2.09 10.79
N LEU A 111 -5.37 -3.13 10.42
CA LEU A 111 -5.92 -4.44 10.08
C LEU A 111 -6.33 -5.26 11.31
N ILE A 112 -5.91 -4.91 12.53
CA ILE A 112 -6.37 -5.56 13.77
C ILE A 112 -7.65 -4.96 14.34
N LEU A 113 -8.15 -3.86 13.78
CA LEU A 113 -9.38 -3.22 14.27
C LEU A 113 -10.58 -4.16 14.19
N PRO A 114 -11.54 -4.04 15.12
CA PRO A 114 -12.61 -5.01 15.26
C PRO A 114 -13.76 -4.81 14.26
N ASP A 115 -13.71 -3.76 13.44
CA ASP A 115 -14.74 -3.39 12.46
C ASP A 115 -14.73 -4.21 11.17
N PHE A 116 -13.86 -5.21 11.07
CA PHE A 116 -13.88 -6.14 9.95
C PHE A 116 -15.03 -7.14 10.09
N PRO A 117 -15.68 -7.52 8.99
CA PRO A 117 -16.65 -8.61 8.99
C PRO A 117 -16.07 -9.88 9.62
N VAL A 118 -16.88 -10.60 10.40
CA VAL A 118 -16.49 -11.88 11.00
C VAL A 118 -16.11 -12.85 9.87
N LEU A 119 -14.96 -13.51 10.02
CA LEU A 119 -14.54 -14.57 9.11
C LEU A 119 -15.38 -15.81 9.38
N ASP A 120 -16.32 -16.11 8.49
CA ASP A 120 -17.07 -17.37 8.54
C ASP A 120 -16.29 -18.49 7.85
N HIS A 121 -15.64 -19.33 8.67
CA HIS A 121 -14.96 -20.55 8.21
C HIS A 121 -15.83 -21.81 8.37
N SER A 122 -17.11 -21.68 8.74
CA SER A 122 -18.00 -22.82 9.03
C SER A 122 -18.21 -23.75 7.84
N GLN A 123 -18.16 -23.21 6.62
CA GLN A 123 -18.38 -23.95 5.37
C GLN A 123 -17.16 -24.72 4.85
N VAL A 124 -15.99 -24.58 5.49
CA VAL A 124 -14.77 -25.30 5.08
C VAL A 124 -14.75 -26.71 5.70
N PRO A 125 -14.41 -27.78 4.95
CA PRO A 125 -14.28 -29.14 5.48
C PRO A 125 -13.33 -29.19 6.67
N ILE A 126 -13.58 -30.04 7.69
CA ILE A 126 -12.80 -30.08 8.94
C ILE A 126 -11.29 -30.21 8.70
N ILE A 127 -10.87 -31.02 7.72
CA ILE A 127 -9.46 -31.22 7.36
C ILE A 127 -8.83 -29.94 6.75
N GLY A 128 -9.65 -29.07 6.16
CA GLY A 128 -9.25 -27.77 5.63
C GLY A 128 -9.60 -26.59 6.53
N ARG A 129 -10.23 -26.81 7.70
CA ARG A 129 -10.57 -25.71 8.62
C ARG A 129 -9.28 -25.15 9.18
N ALA A 130 -9.04 -23.91 8.82
CA ALA A 130 -7.89 -23.20 9.31
C ALA A 130 -8.02 -23.03 10.84
N ARG A 131 -6.89 -23.21 11.53
CA ARG A 131 -6.85 -23.29 12.98
C ARG A 131 -6.97 -21.90 13.58
N GLU A 132 -7.77 -21.76 14.63
CA GLU A 132 -7.95 -20.50 15.35
C GLU A 132 -6.64 -20.05 16.02
N CYS A 133 -6.34 -18.78 15.87
CA CYS A 133 -5.18 -18.15 16.49
C CYS A 133 -5.39 -16.65 16.61
N ASN A 134 -4.67 -16.03 17.54
CA ASN A 134 -4.72 -14.60 17.79
C ASN A 134 -3.58 -13.89 17.05
N ALA A 135 -3.84 -12.68 16.59
CA ALA A 135 -2.79 -11.81 16.08
C ALA A 135 -1.82 -11.41 17.20
N VAL A 136 -0.56 -11.24 16.84
CA VAL A 136 0.50 -10.82 17.75
C VAL A 136 1.11 -9.51 17.26
N TYR A 137 1.22 -8.55 18.16
CA TYR A 137 2.00 -7.34 17.96
C TYR A 137 3.37 -7.48 18.64
N MET A 138 4.44 -7.17 17.90
CA MET A 138 5.80 -7.19 18.42
C MET A 138 6.13 -5.83 19.04
N LEU A 139 6.23 -5.79 20.37
CA LEU A 139 6.64 -4.60 21.11
C LEU A 139 8.14 -4.34 20.97
N PRO A 140 8.60 -3.10 21.25
CA PRO A 140 10.01 -2.80 21.39
C PRO A 140 10.70 -3.76 22.37
N LYS A 141 11.99 -4.07 22.13
CA LYS A 141 12.79 -5.03 22.91
C LYS A 141 12.36 -6.50 22.78
N GLY A 142 11.52 -6.82 21.79
CA GLY A 142 11.16 -8.20 21.45
C GLY A 142 10.05 -8.81 22.30
N HIS A 143 9.30 -8.01 23.07
CA HIS A 143 8.14 -8.52 23.80
C HIS A 143 6.97 -8.80 22.84
N VAL A 144 6.11 -9.73 23.22
CA VAL A 144 4.93 -10.10 22.43
C VAL A 144 3.68 -9.66 23.15
N LEU A 145 2.87 -8.86 22.47
CA LEU A 145 1.52 -8.52 22.88
C LEU A 145 0.53 -9.38 22.08
N VAL A 146 -0.17 -10.28 22.76
CA VAL A 146 -1.23 -11.07 22.14
C VAL A 146 -2.52 -10.26 22.18
N LEU A 147 -3.16 -10.10 21.02
CA LEU A 147 -4.33 -9.24 20.87
C LEU A 147 -5.61 -10.02 21.16
N HIS A 148 -6.10 -9.95 22.40
CA HIS A 148 -7.33 -10.62 22.83
C HIS A 148 -8.49 -9.65 23.07
N SER A 149 -8.17 -8.40 23.35
CA SER A 149 -9.14 -7.39 23.78
C SER A 149 -8.98 -6.06 23.03
N MET A 150 -9.99 -5.20 23.13
CA MET A 150 -9.90 -3.82 22.62
C MET A 150 -8.79 -3.03 23.31
N GLN A 151 -8.50 -3.36 24.58
CA GLN A 151 -7.41 -2.75 25.34
C GLN A 151 -6.04 -3.13 24.74
N ASP A 152 -5.85 -4.39 24.35
CA ASP A 152 -4.60 -4.84 23.70
C ASP A 152 -4.40 -4.16 22.34
N ILE A 153 -5.49 -4.03 21.57
CA ILE A 153 -5.47 -3.32 20.28
C ILE A 153 -5.11 -1.84 20.49
N ALA A 154 -5.72 -1.17 21.47
CA ALA A 154 -5.40 0.22 21.81
C ALA A 154 -3.93 0.38 22.24
N LEU A 155 -3.41 -0.53 23.06
CA LEU A 155 -2.01 -0.54 23.47
C LEU A 155 -1.07 -0.71 22.28
N ALA A 156 -1.34 -1.69 21.40
CA ALA A 156 -0.57 -1.89 20.18
C ALA A 156 -0.54 -0.63 19.31
N ARG A 157 -1.68 0.06 19.15
CA ARG A 157 -1.79 1.31 18.38
C ARG A 157 -0.99 2.46 18.99
N ILE A 158 -1.03 2.63 20.30
CA ILE A 158 -0.25 3.67 21.00
C ILE A 158 1.24 3.40 20.86
N GLU A 159 1.69 2.18 21.13
CA GLU A 159 3.10 1.79 21.01
C GLU A 159 3.60 1.97 19.58
N ASP A 160 2.78 1.60 18.60
CA ASP A 160 3.06 1.80 17.19
C ASP A 160 3.16 3.30 16.83
N GLU A 161 2.22 4.14 17.27
CA GLU A 161 2.24 5.59 17.06
C GLU A 161 3.50 6.23 17.69
N LEU A 162 3.86 5.84 18.92
CA LEU A 162 5.06 6.31 19.59
C LEU A 162 6.32 5.93 18.82
N ARG A 163 6.40 4.69 18.34
CA ARG A 163 7.55 4.20 17.57
C ARG A 163 7.69 4.92 16.23
N VAL A 164 6.58 5.09 15.50
CA VAL A 164 6.59 5.85 14.24
C VAL A 164 7.06 7.28 14.48
N ARG A 165 6.54 7.96 15.52
CA ARG A 165 6.96 9.32 15.86
C ARG A 165 8.45 9.40 16.18
N HIS A 166 8.96 8.46 16.98
CA HIS A 166 10.37 8.41 17.33
C HIS A 166 11.25 8.29 16.09
N ILE A 167 10.93 7.37 15.17
CA ILE A 167 11.70 7.17 13.93
C ILE A 167 11.61 8.37 13.00
N LEU A 168 10.44 8.99 12.87
CA LEU A 168 10.31 10.21 12.06
C LEU A 168 11.15 11.36 12.64
N ASN A 169 11.21 11.50 13.96
CA ASN A 169 12.07 12.49 14.61
C ASN A 169 13.56 12.19 14.38
N GLU A 170 13.99 10.93 14.52
CA GLU A 170 15.38 10.54 14.23
C GLU A 170 15.78 10.84 12.78
N ILE A 171 14.86 10.64 11.83
CA ILE A 171 15.09 10.97 10.42
C ILE A 171 15.24 12.48 10.24
N VAL A 172 14.35 13.28 10.85
CA VAL A 172 14.43 14.75 10.77
C VAL A 172 15.77 15.22 11.35
N GLU A 173 16.12 14.80 12.56
CA GLU A 173 17.38 15.16 13.21
C GLU A 173 18.61 14.75 12.38
N ALA A 174 18.62 13.51 11.85
CA ALA A 174 19.70 13.02 11.02
C ALA A 174 19.84 13.81 9.71
N THR A 175 18.72 14.15 9.05
CA THR A 175 18.73 14.87 7.78
C THR A 175 19.04 16.36 7.93
N GLU A 176 18.55 17.01 8.98
CA GLU A 176 18.95 18.37 9.34
C GLU A 176 20.44 18.45 9.67
N GLY A 177 20.96 17.47 10.42
CA GLY A 177 22.40 17.36 10.71
C GLY A 177 23.27 17.19 9.47
N MET A 178 22.71 16.68 8.37
CA MET A 178 23.37 16.57 7.07
C MET A 178 23.18 17.81 6.17
N GLY A 179 22.46 18.84 6.63
CA GLY A 179 22.18 20.05 5.84
C GLY A 179 21.17 19.85 4.72
N CYS A 180 20.30 18.83 4.82
CA CYS A 180 19.23 18.62 3.84
C CYS A 180 18.19 19.76 3.86
N SER A 181 17.61 20.06 2.70
CA SER A 181 16.54 21.06 2.60
C SER A 181 15.21 20.55 3.17
N ALA A 182 14.39 21.42 3.75
CA ALA A 182 13.09 21.04 4.31
C ALA A 182 12.18 20.26 3.31
N PRO A 183 12.10 20.60 2.01
CA PRO A 183 11.33 19.80 1.05
C PRO A 183 11.85 18.37 0.87
N PHE A 184 13.17 18.17 0.96
CA PHE A 184 13.77 16.84 0.88
C PHE A 184 13.44 15.99 2.12
N ILE A 185 13.52 16.60 3.31
CA ILE A 185 13.13 15.98 4.58
C ILE A 185 11.64 15.59 4.56
N GLU A 186 10.77 16.49 4.07
CA GLU A 186 9.35 16.20 3.91
C GLU A 186 9.13 15.01 2.95
N SER A 187 9.90 14.92 1.86
CA SER A 187 9.80 13.81 0.93
C SER A 187 10.20 12.47 1.57
N ILE A 188 11.27 12.45 2.37
CA ILE A 188 11.71 11.25 3.09
C ILE A 188 10.65 10.83 4.11
N THR A 189 10.22 11.75 4.98
CA THR A 189 9.24 11.45 6.04
C THR A 189 7.91 10.95 5.47
N ARG A 190 7.46 11.51 4.34
CA ARG A 190 6.29 11.02 3.60
C ARG A 190 6.53 9.63 3.01
N GLY A 191 7.71 9.37 2.45
CA GLY A 191 8.09 8.06 1.93
C GLY A 191 8.05 6.98 3.02
N VAL A 192 8.65 7.27 4.18
CA VAL A 192 8.68 6.36 5.34
C VAL A 192 7.28 6.11 5.87
N THR A 193 6.47 7.15 6.02
CA THR A 193 5.06 7.02 6.44
C THR A 193 4.30 6.13 5.47
N SER A 194 4.48 6.32 4.16
CA SER A 194 3.86 5.49 3.13
C SER A 194 4.32 4.04 3.23
N CYS A 195 5.60 3.79 3.53
CA CYS A 195 6.12 2.46 3.76
C CYS A 195 5.44 1.81 4.98
N ILE A 196 5.32 2.53 6.10
CA ILE A 196 4.68 2.01 7.32
C ILE A 196 3.19 1.72 7.09
N GLU A 197 2.49 2.55 6.32
CA GLU A 197 1.11 2.28 5.88
C GLU A 197 0.99 1.03 4.99
N HIS A 198 2.09 0.63 4.36
CA HIS A 198 2.22 -0.54 3.51
C HIS A 198 3.00 -1.69 4.17
N GLN A 199 3.19 -1.67 5.49
CA GLN A 199 4.07 -2.61 6.20
C GLN A 199 3.69 -4.09 5.98
N HIS A 200 2.43 -4.42 5.68
CA HIS A 200 2.06 -5.79 5.32
C HIS A 200 2.90 -6.33 4.15
N LEU A 201 3.35 -5.49 3.21
CA LEU A 201 4.21 -5.94 2.12
C LEU A 201 5.58 -6.44 2.60
N TRP A 202 6.02 -6.00 3.78
CA TRP A 202 7.32 -6.32 4.36
C TRP A 202 7.17 -6.68 5.85
N THR A 203 6.35 -7.70 6.12
CA THR A 203 6.02 -8.17 7.49
C THR A 203 7.24 -8.49 8.35
N THR A 204 8.39 -8.75 7.74
CA THR A 204 9.64 -9.07 8.44
C THR A 204 10.56 -7.87 8.63
N ALA A 205 10.23 -6.73 8.02
CA ALA A 205 11.04 -5.53 8.07
C ALA A 205 10.73 -4.72 9.33
N SER A 206 11.78 -4.29 10.04
CA SER A 206 11.63 -3.34 11.15
C SER A 206 11.43 -1.92 10.62
N TYR A 207 10.91 -1.01 11.44
CA TYR A 207 10.75 0.38 11.02
C TYR A 207 12.09 1.09 10.79
N GLU A 208 13.12 0.68 11.52
CA GLU A 208 14.50 1.13 11.35
C GLU A 208 15.05 0.69 9.99
N GLU A 209 14.74 -0.55 9.57
CA GLU A 209 15.07 -1.05 8.23
C GLU A 209 14.32 -0.27 7.14
N LEU A 210 13.02 0.00 7.32
CA LEU A 210 12.24 0.80 6.38
C LEU A 210 12.75 2.25 6.29
N ALA A 211 13.12 2.85 7.41
CA ALA A 211 13.68 4.21 7.49
C ALA A 211 15.02 4.30 6.73
N ALA A 212 15.95 3.39 7.03
CA ALA A 212 17.26 3.35 6.39
C ALA A 212 17.15 3.17 4.86
N VAL A 213 16.28 2.26 4.41
CA VAL A 213 16.04 2.06 2.98
C VAL A 213 15.39 3.29 2.36
N ASN A 214 14.39 3.89 3.00
CA ASN A 214 13.69 5.04 2.44
C ASN A 214 14.63 6.25 2.26
N MET A 215 15.48 6.52 3.25
CA MET A 215 16.51 7.56 3.14
C MET A 215 17.48 7.28 1.98
N TYR A 216 17.88 6.02 1.80
CA TYR A 216 18.74 5.64 0.70
C TYR A 216 18.05 5.81 -0.66
N VAL A 217 16.79 5.38 -0.78
CA VAL A 217 16.01 5.55 -2.02
C VAL A 217 15.77 7.02 -2.33
N ALA A 218 15.57 7.87 -1.32
CA ALA A 218 15.49 9.31 -1.51
C ALA A 218 16.80 9.90 -2.05
N ALA A 219 17.95 9.45 -1.54
CA ALA A 219 19.26 9.85 -2.04
C ALA A 219 19.51 9.38 -3.48
N LEU A 220 19.15 8.13 -3.81
CA LEU A 220 19.21 7.61 -5.19
C LEU A 220 18.39 8.47 -6.14
N ARG A 221 17.15 8.81 -5.76
CA ARG A 221 16.26 9.64 -6.58
C ARG A 221 16.74 11.08 -6.74
N ALA A 222 17.52 11.58 -5.79
CA ALA A 222 18.14 12.89 -5.84
C ALA A 222 19.49 12.87 -6.58
N ASN A 223 19.98 11.70 -7.02
CA ASN A 223 21.34 11.51 -7.52
C ASN A 223 22.42 12.02 -6.55
N THR A 224 22.18 11.81 -5.25
CA THR A 224 23.10 12.18 -4.17
C THR A 224 23.60 10.97 -3.41
N ASP A 225 23.36 9.75 -3.90
CA ASP A 225 23.88 8.56 -3.26
C ASP A 225 25.40 8.44 -3.47
N GLU A 226 26.07 7.88 -2.46
CA GLU A 226 27.51 7.70 -2.46
C GLU A 226 27.85 6.23 -2.20
N PRO A 227 29.02 5.75 -2.69
CA PRO A 227 29.52 4.42 -2.33
C PRO A 227 29.54 4.22 -0.80
N GLY A 228 28.86 3.18 -0.34
CA GLY A 228 28.79 2.85 1.08
C GLY A 228 27.71 3.60 1.89
N MET A 229 26.90 4.46 1.27
CA MET A 229 25.82 5.17 1.96
C MET A 229 24.81 4.23 2.63
N LEU A 230 24.35 3.18 1.94
CA LEU A 230 23.36 2.24 2.49
C LEU A 230 23.83 1.53 3.78
N PRO A 231 25.06 0.96 3.85
CA PRO A 231 25.62 0.46 5.11
C PRO A 231 25.74 1.50 6.24
N ARG A 232 26.05 2.77 5.92
CA ARG A 232 26.11 3.86 6.92
C ARG A 232 24.72 4.16 7.48
N LEU A 233 23.72 4.30 6.62
CA LEU A 233 22.33 4.53 7.02
C LEU A 233 21.80 3.37 7.87
N ALA A 234 22.04 2.12 7.44
CA ALA A 234 21.67 0.96 8.25
C ALA A 234 22.31 0.98 9.64
N ALA A 235 23.58 1.38 9.75
CA ALA A 235 24.24 1.52 11.05
C ALA A 235 23.65 2.65 11.92
N CYS A 236 23.28 3.78 11.30
CA CYS A 236 22.67 4.93 11.98
C CYS A 236 21.37 4.55 12.68
N PHE A 237 20.54 3.72 12.04
CA PHE A 237 19.26 3.25 12.60
C PHE A 237 19.37 1.92 13.36
N GLY A 238 20.57 1.34 13.51
CA GLY A 238 20.73 0.01 14.12
C GLY A 238 20.05 -1.13 13.34
N ALA A 239 19.90 -0.98 12.03
CA ALA A 239 19.21 -1.92 11.14
C ALA A 239 20.15 -2.99 10.55
N ASP A 240 19.58 -4.16 10.22
CA ASP A 240 20.30 -5.26 9.57
C ASP A 240 20.63 -4.90 8.10
N ARG A 241 21.93 -4.74 7.81
CA ARG A 241 22.45 -4.39 6.48
C ARG A 241 22.00 -5.35 5.37
N VAL A 242 21.89 -6.64 5.65
CA VAL A 242 21.53 -7.66 4.65
C VAL A 242 20.06 -7.53 4.30
N LYS A 243 19.20 -7.32 5.29
CA LYS A 243 17.76 -7.11 5.07
C LYS A 243 17.49 -5.78 4.37
N VAL A 244 18.13 -4.70 4.83
CA VAL A 244 18.06 -3.38 4.20
C VAL A 244 18.39 -3.47 2.70
N ARG A 245 19.48 -4.15 2.33
CA ARG A 245 19.86 -4.33 0.91
C ARG A 245 18.76 -5.03 0.09
N LYS A 246 18.14 -6.07 0.64
CA LYS A 246 17.06 -6.81 -0.07
C LYS A 246 15.80 -5.97 -0.27
N LEU A 247 15.52 -5.04 0.63
CA LEU A 247 14.33 -4.20 0.60
C LEU A 247 14.41 -3.03 -0.40
N VAL A 248 15.61 -2.66 -0.87
CA VAL A 248 15.80 -1.48 -1.74
C VAL A 248 14.92 -1.54 -2.98
N ALA A 249 14.99 -2.64 -3.74
CA ALA A 249 14.23 -2.76 -4.99
C ALA A 249 12.71 -2.70 -4.76
N ASP A 250 12.23 -3.39 -3.72
CA ASP A 250 10.80 -3.47 -3.40
C ASP A 250 10.24 -2.11 -2.92
N ILE A 251 10.97 -1.42 -2.05
CA ILE A 251 10.58 -0.09 -1.56
C ILE A 251 10.63 0.93 -2.70
N THR A 252 11.68 0.91 -3.53
CA THR A 252 11.77 1.78 -4.71
C THR A 252 10.55 1.59 -5.62
N LYS A 253 10.20 0.34 -5.94
CA LYS A 253 9.03 0.02 -6.76
C LYS A 253 7.72 0.53 -6.14
N LEU A 254 7.55 0.40 -4.83
CA LEU A 254 6.36 0.93 -4.14
C LEU A 254 6.32 2.46 -4.22
N LEU A 255 7.40 3.14 -3.85
CA LEU A 255 7.41 4.61 -3.80
C LEU A 255 7.17 5.22 -5.20
N VAL A 256 7.76 4.65 -6.24
CA VAL A 256 7.49 5.04 -7.62
C VAL A 256 6.02 4.83 -7.99
N ASP A 257 5.40 3.71 -7.60
CA ASP A 257 3.97 3.48 -7.84
C ASP A 257 3.08 4.48 -7.11
N LEU A 258 3.38 4.79 -5.85
CA LEU A 258 2.62 5.76 -5.07
C LEU A 258 2.74 7.17 -5.66
N ASP A 259 3.94 7.57 -6.04
CA ASP A 259 4.18 8.86 -6.68
C ASP A 259 3.53 8.95 -8.05
N ALA A 260 3.61 7.90 -8.87
CA ALA A 260 2.92 7.82 -10.16
C ALA A 260 1.40 7.99 -10.00
N ARG A 261 0.79 7.28 -9.05
CA ARG A 261 -0.65 7.42 -8.74
C ARG A 261 -0.99 8.82 -8.27
N ALA A 262 -0.16 9.42 -7.41
CA ALA A 262 -0.36 10.77 -6.92
C ALA A 262 -0.25 11.80 -8.05
N THR A 263 0.72 11.65 -8.94
CA THR A 263 0.91 12.49 -10.14
C THR A 263 -0.28 12.40 -11.07
N ILE A 264 -0.78 11.18 -11.36
CA ILE A 264 -2.00 10.99 -12.15
C ILE A 264 -3.18 11.69 -11.47
N ALA A 265 -3.35 11.50 -10.15
CA ALA A 265 -4.44 12.14 -9.41
C ALA A 265 -4.36 13.67 -9.42
N LYS A 266 -3.16 14.25 -9.31
CA LYS A 266 -2.90 15.70 -9.35
C LYS A 266 -3.06 16.29 -10.76
N PHE A 267 -2.76 15.51 -11.80
CA PHE A 267 -2.94 15.94 -13.18
C PHE A 267 -4.42 16.14 -13.52
N MET A 268 -5.32 15.32 -12.98
CA MET A 268 -6.73 15.31 -13.40
C MET A 268 -7.51 16.60 -13.08
N PRO A 269 -7.32 17.27 -11.93
CA PRO A 269 -7.84 18.63 -11.73
C PRO A 269 -7.23 19.67 -12.68
N THR A 270 -5.95 19.54 -13.04
CA THR A 270 -5.29 20.42 -14.01
C THR A 270 -5.84 20.19 -15.42
N PHE A 271 -6.20 18.95 -15.76
CA PHE A 271 -6.84 18.57 -17.02
C PHE A 271 -8.16 19.31 -17.24
N GLU A 272 -8.94 19.62 -16.20
CA GLU A 272 -10.15 20.43 -16.33
C GLU A 272 -9.84 21.84 -16.87
N LYS A 273 -8.71 22.44 -16.47
CA LYS A 273 -8.28 23.74 -16.97
C LYS A 273 -7.83 23.66 -18.44
N ILE A 274 -7.16 22.58 -18.81
CA ILE A 274 -6.66 22.37 -20.18
C ILE A 274 -7.80 21.97 -21.14
N PHE A 275 -8.76 21.17 -20.67
CA PHE A 275 -9.92 20.68 -21.42
C PHE A 275 -11.24 20.93 -20.69
N PRO A 276 -11.72 22.18 -20.65
CA PRO A 276 -12.96 22.52 -19.97
C PRO A 276 -14.16 21.72 -20.50
N LYS A 277 -14.15 21.30 -21.78
CA LYS A 277 -15.26 20.50 -22.34
C LYS A 277 -15.29 19.05 -21.84
N LEU A 278 -14.21 18.58 -21.20
CA LEU A 278 -14.03 17.20 -20.76
C LEU A 278 -13.96 17.07 -19.23
N TRP A 279 -14.15 18.16 -18.47
CA TRP A 279 -14.05 18.15 -17.00
C TRP A 279 -14.92 17.06 -16.38
N ARG A 280 -16.15 16.87 -16.85
CA ARG A 280 -17.06 15.82 -16.31
C ARG A 280 -16.54 14.39 -16.49
N LYS A 281 -15.51 14.19 -17.31
CA LYS A 281 -14.94 12.88 -17.65
C LYS A 281 -13.57 12.62 -17.03
N TYR A 282 -12.99 13.56 -16.27
CA TYR A 282 -11.63 13.38 -15.71
C TYR A 282 -11.51 12.07 -14.92
N LYS A 283 -12.55 11.67 -14.16
CA LYS A 283 -12.53 10.41 -13.39
C LYS A 283 -12.43 9.17 -14.26
N VAL A 284 -13.00 9.21 -15.47
CA VAL A 284 -12.94 8.09 -16.42
C VAL A 284 -11.52 7.97 -16.95
N PHE A 285 -10.94 9.08 -17.40
CA PHE A 285 -9.56 9.10 -17.89
C PHE A 285 -8.55 8.71 -16.81
N ALA A 286 -8.70 9.24 -15.59
CA ALA A 286 -7.88 8.84 -14.44
C ALA A 286 -7.84 7.32 -14.25
N ARG A 287 -9.01 6.65 -14.35
CA ARG A 287 -9.08 5.19 -14.23
C ARG A 287 -8.40 4.47 -15.39
N LEU A 288 -8.54 4.97 -16.62
CA LEU A 288 -7.89 4.38 -17.79
C LEU A 288 -6.37 4.50 -17.71
N VAL A 289 -5.86 5.67 -17.31
CA VAL A 289 -4.42 5.89 -17.08
C VAL A 289 -3.91 5.00 -15.96
N LEU A 290 -4.61 4.93 -14.82
CA LEU A 290 -4.24 4.02 -13.74
C LEU A 290 -4.25 2.55 -14.16
N LYS A 291 -5.18 2.15 -15.03
CA LYS A 291 -5.25 0.81 -15.59
C LYS A 291 -4.04 0.53 -16.49
N LEU A 292 -3.58 1.49 -17.28
CA LEU A 292 -2.39 1.35 -18.12
C LEU A 292 -1.13 1.29 -17.26
N TRP A 293 -1.02 2.16 -16.26
CA TRP A 293 0.05 2.13 -15.27
C TRP A 293 0.15 0.78 -14.54
N ASN A 294 -0.98 0.19 -14.15
CA ASN A 294 -0.98 -1.15 -13.57
C ASN A 294 -0.43 -2.20 -14.55
N LYS A 295 -0.76 -2.13 -15.84
CA LYS A 295 -0.17 -3.03 -16.86
C LYS A 295 1.35 -2.85 -16.96
N VAL A 296 1.86 -1.62 -16.91
CA VAL A 296 3.31 -1.37 -16.88
C VAL A 296 3.96 -2.09 -15.69
N LYS A 297 3.35 -2.01 -14.50
CA LYS A 297 3.85 -2.71 -13.30
C LYS A 297 3.79 -4.23 -13.39
N GLU A 298 2.76 -4.77 -14.04
CA GLU A 298 2.54 -6.21 -14.17
C GLU A 298 3.43 -6.84 -15.23
N ARG A 299 3.71 -6.11 -16.32
CA ARG A 299 4.51 -6.59 -17.45
C ARG A 299 5.99 -6.25 -17.33
N GLU A 300 6.34 -5.28 -16.48
CA GLU A 300 7.72 -4.82 -16.25
C GLU A 300 8.50 -4.61 -17.58
N PRO A 301 7.96 -3.82 -18.51
CA PRO A 301 8.57 -3.62 -19.84
C PRO A 301 9.93 -2.88 -19.75
N PHE A 302 10.21 -2.24 -18.62
CA PHE A 302 11.40 -1.44 -18.39
C PHE A 302 12.23 -2.03 -17.24
N PRO A 303 13.58 -1.98 -17.33
CA PRO A 303 14.45 -2.32 -16.21
C PRO A 303 14.19 -1.45 -14.97
N PRO A 304 14.40 -1.95 -13.73
CA PRO A 304 14.14 -1.20 -12.51
C PRO A 304 14.85 0.15 -12.42
N ASP A 305 16.13 0.22 -12.79
CA ASP A 305 16.92 1.46 -12.75
C ASP A 305 16.38 2.49 -13.74
N PHE A 306 15.95 2.03 -14.92
CA PHE A 306 15.31 2.89 -15.92
C PHE A 306 13.98 3.48 -15.40
N VAL A 307 13.17 2.65 -14.72
CA VAL A 307 11.92 3.12 -14.09
C VAL A 307 12.21 4.15 -13.02
N LEU A 308 13.22 3.93 -12.18
CA LEU A 308 13.60 4.85 -11.11
C LEU A 308 13.93 6.25 -11.67
N GLU A 309 14.69 6.31 -12.75
CA GLU A 309 15.10 7.56 -13.39
C GLU A 309 13.97 8.22 -14.20
N ASN A 310 13.13 7.42 -14.87
CA ASN A 310 12.21 7.92 -15.91
C ASN A 310 10.72 7.78 -15.55
N TRP A 311 10.35 7.44 -14.32
CA TRP A 311 8.94 7.18 -13.95
C TRP A 311 7.99 8.33 -14.28
N LEU A 312 8.40 9.59 -14.14
CA LEU A 312 7.57 10.75 -14.49
C LEU A 312 7.25 10.79 -15.98
N ARG A 313 8.25 10.48 -16.83
CA ARG A 313 8.07 10.39 -18.28
C ARG A 313 7.17 9.22 -18.66
N ILE A 314 7.35 8.06 -18.02
CA ILE A 314 6.48 6.89 -18.20
C ILE A 314 5.02 7.21 -17.84
N VAL A 315 4.79 7.95 -16.74
CA VAL A 315 3.46 8.42 -16.36
C VAL A 315 2.89 9.40 -17.39
N ALA A 316 3.71 10.33 -17.89
CA ALA A 316 3.32 11.25 -18.96
C ALA A 316 2.88 10.48 -20.21
N SER A 317 3.64 9.46 -20.64
CA SER A 317 3.28 8.57 -21.75
C SER A 317 1.97 7.83 -21.51
N CYS A 318 1.75 7.31 -20.29
CA CYS A 318 0.49 6.65 -19.95
C CYS A 318 -0.71 7.59 -20.10
N ILE A 319 -0.54 8.86 -19.73
CA ILE A 319 -1.58 9.89 -19.91
C ILE A 319 -1.78 10.14 -21.41
N ASP A 320 -0.70 10.41 -22.13
CA ASP A 320 -0.73 10.79 -23.54
C ASP A 320 -1.36 9.71 -24.43
N VAL A 321 -0.90 8.46 -24.29
CA VAL A 321 -1.42 7.30 -25.03
C VAL A 321 -2.90 7.07 -24.76
N VAL A 322 -3.35 7.22 -23.51
CA VAL A 322 -4.79 7.13 -23.18
C VAL A 322 -5.57 8.29 -23.81
N MET A 323 -5.03 9.50 -23.86
CA MET A 323 -5.69 10.64 -24.50
C MET A 323 -5.81 10.43 -26.00
N LEU A 324 -4.73 10.01 -26.65
CA LEU A 324 -4.68 9.72 -28.08
C LEU A 324 -5.69 8.64 -28.48
N ALA A 325 -5.76 7.55 -27.70
CA ALA A 325 -6.74 6.46 -27.90
C ALA A 325 -8.22 6.90 -27.77
N ASN A 326 -8.45 8.09 -27.25
CA ASN A 326 -9.77 8.67 -27.04
C ASN A 326 -10.02 9.93 -27.89
N ASP A 327 -9.26 10.08 -28.99
CA ASP A 327 -9.31 11.19 -29.94
C ASP A 327 -9.03 12.57 -29.30
N ILE A 328 -8.24 12.59 -28.22
CA ILE A 328 -7.80 13.81 -27.55
C ILE A 328 -6.32 13.98 -27.88
N ASN A 329 -6.04 14.76 -28.93
CA ASN A 329 -4.66 15.07 -29.29
C ASN A 329 -4.10 16.14 -28.36
N ILE A 330 -3.19 15.73 -27.48
CA ILE A 330 -2.39 16.62 -26.63
C ILE A 330 -0.95 16.48 -27.11
N PRO A 331 -0.25 17.59 -27.40
CA PRO A 331 1.19 17.51 -27.60
C PRO A 331 1.87 16.97 -26.33
N VAL A 332 2.68 15.91 -26.47
CA VAL A 332 3.33 15.21 -25.34
C VAL A 332 4.08 16.17 -24.42
N HIS A 333 4.73 17.21 -24.96
CA HIS A 333 5.41 18.24 -24.18
C HIS A 333 4.52 18.94 -23.15
N LYS A 334 3.23 19.14 -23.46
CA LYS A 334 2.27 19.74 -22.51
C LYS A 334 1.93 18.77 -21.39
N THR A 335 1.81 17.48 -21.72
CA THR A 335 1.60 16.43 -20.73
C THR A 335 2.82 16.33 -19.82
N CYS A 336 4.02 16.28 -20.38
CA CYS A 336 5.29 16.27 -19.65
C CYS A 336 5.42 17.50 -18.74
N ALA A 337 5.23 18.72 -19.27
CA ALA A 337 5.27 19.94 -18.47
C ALA A 337 4.23 19.95 -17.33
N ALA A 338 3.03 19.43 -17.57
CA ALA A 338 1.96 19.39 -16.57
C ALA A 338 2.22 18.39 -15.44
N VAL A 339 2.99 17.32 -15.69
CA VAL A 339 3.41 16.36 -14.66
C VAL A 339 4.81 16.64 -14.10
N GLY A 340 5.52 17.61 -14.65
CA GLY A 340 6.91 17.92 -14.29
C GLY A 340 7.94 16.94 -14.84
N ALA A 341 7.62 16.23 -15.93
CA ALA A 341 8.56 15.38 -16.65
C ALA A 341 9.34 16.17 -17.71
N ASN A 342 10.55 15.72 -18.02
CA ASN A 342 11.27 16.14 -19.22
C ASN A 342 10.78 15.36 -20.44
N GLU A 343 10.98 15.87 -21.66
CA GLU A 343 10.52 15.18 -22.90
C GLU A 343 11.39 13.97 -23.27
N HIS A 344 12.67 13.99 -22.85
CA HIS A 344 13.69 12.95 -23.05
C HIS A 344 14.07 12.60 -24.52
N GLY A 345 13.64 13.38 -25.52
CA GLY A 345 14.05 13.16 -26.92
C GLY A 345 13.76 11.72 -27.39
N ASP A 346 14.72 11.07 -28.05
CA ASP A 346 14.62 9.69 -28.55
C ASP A 346 14.21 8.67 -27.46
N VAL A 347 14.73 8.82 -26.24
CA VAL A 347 14.34 7.97 -25.09
C VAL A 347 12.85 8.14 -24.76
N GLY A 348 12.33 9.36 -24.93
CA GLY A 348 10.90 9.63 -24.80
C GLY A 348 10.06 8.90 -25.85
N GLU A 349 10.53 8.85 -27.09
CA GLU A 349 9.85 8.14 -28.19
C GLU A 349 9.81 6.63 -27.95
N ASP A 350 10.91 6.04 -27.47
CA ASP A 350 10.98 4.62 -27.10
C ASP A 350 9.98 4.29 -25.98
N ILE A 351 9.89 5.14 -24.96
CA ILE A 351 8.89 4.98 -23.89
C ILE A 351 7.48 5.05 -24.46
N ASP A 352 7.17 6.04 -25.32
CA ASP A 352 5.84 6.20 -25.89
C ASP A 352 5.43 5.00 -26.75
N MET A 353 6.37 4.46 -27.54
CA MET A 353 6.17 3.25 -28.34
C MET A 353 5.86 2.04 -27.45
N GLU A 354 6.68 1.79 -26.43
CA GLU A 354 6.50 0.65 -25.53
C GLU A 354 5.17 0.73 -24.76
N ILE A 355 4.81 1.92 -24.27
CA ILE A 355 3.51 2.16 -23.61
C ILE A 355 2.34 1.94 -24.58
N THR A 356 2.49 2.35 -25.84
CA THR A 356 1.49 2.11 -26.88
C THR A 356 1.31 0.61 -27.15
N LEU A 357 2.41 -0.15 -27.22
CA LEU A 357 2.38 -1.60 -27.42
C LEU A 357 1.69 -2.33 -26.25
N LEU A 358 1.90 -1.88 -25.00
CA LEU A 358 1.24 -2.44 -23.81
C LEU A 358 -0.27 -2.22 -23.79
N MET A 359 -0.73 -1.11 -24.37
CA MET A 359 -2.15 -0.87 -24.56
C MET A 359 -2.72 -1.83 -25.60
N GLY A 360 -2.02 -2.02 -26.74
CA GLY A 360 -2.47 -2.83 -27.88
C GLY A 360 -3.80 -2.37 -28.47
N ASP A 361 -4.44 -3.20 -29.29
CA ASP A 361 -5.81 -2.98 -29.82
C ASP A 361 -6.92 -3.17 -28.75
N ASP A 362 -6.56 -3.09 -27.47
CA ASP A 362 -7.45 -3.39 -26.36
C ASP A 362 -8.51 -2.29 -26.23
N LYS A 363 -9.70 -2.59 -26.78
CA LYS A 363 -10.91 -1.74 -26.70
C LYS A 363 -11.23 -1.30 -25.27
N ALA A 364 -10.71 -1.98 -24.25
CA ALA A 364 -10.90 -1.61 -22.86
C ALA A 364 -10.19 -0.30 -22.43
N TYR A 365 -9.38 0.31 -23.30
CA TYR A 365 -8.80 1.66 -23.12
C TYR A 365 -9.51 2.75 -23.93
N SER A 366 -10.42 2.35 -24.84
CA SER A 366 -11.26 3.28 -25.60
C SER A 366 -12.56 3.57 -24.83
N PHE A 367 -12.68 4.79 -24.32
CA PHE A 367 -13.96 5.37 -23.97
C PHE A 367 -14.44 6.15 -25.19
N ARG A 368 -15.32 5.57 -26.02
CA ARG A 368 -15.95 6.32 -27.12
C ARG A 368 -16.66 7.55 -26.55
N VAL A 369 -15.95 8.68 -26.54
CA VAL A 369 -16.54 9.98 -26.36
C VAL A 369 -17.50 10.10 -27.53
N LYS A 370 -18.78 9.83 -27.28
CA LYS A 370 -19.83 10.04 -28.28
C LYS A 370 -19.61 11.44 -28.83
N SER A 371 -19.06 11.50 -30.04
CA SER A 371 -18.70 12.76 -30.66
C SER A 371 -19.93 13.65 -30.65
N THR A 372 -19.74 14.96 -30.55
CA THR A 372 -20.82 15.94 -30.68
C THR A 372 -21.66 15.64 -31.92
N GLN A 373 -21.05 15.12 -33.00
CA GLN A 373 -21.73 14.58 -34.18
C GLN A 373 -22.68 13.41 -33.89
N SER A 374 -22.28 12.40 -33.12
CA SER A 374 -23.14 11.26 -32.77
C SER A 374 -24.32 11.66 -31.85
N TYR A 375 -24.11 12.66 -30.98
CA TYR A 375 -25.20 13.26 -30.19
C TYR A 375 -26.13 14.10 -31.08
N HIS A 376 -25.57 14.91 -31.99
CA HIS A 376 -26.34 15.71 -32.94
C HIS A 376 -27.14 14.84 -33.91
N GLN A 377 -26.58 13.73 -34.40
CA GLN A 377 -27.29 12.74 -35.23
C GLN A 377 -28.39 12.03 -34.47
N ARG A 378 -28.19 11.68 -33.19
CA ARG A 378 -29.27 11.14 -32.34
C ARG A 378 -30.36 12.18 -32.08
N LYS A 379 -30.00 13.44 -31.84
CA LYS A 379 -30.95 14.54 -31.64
C LYS A 379 -31.73 14.85 -32.92
N LEU A 380 -31.08 14.79 -34.07
CA LEU A 380 -31.71 14.91 -35.39
C LEU A 380 -32.60 13.71 -35.72
N LYS A 381 -32.18 12.47 -35.41
CA LYS A 381 -33.04 11.28 -35.53
C LYS A 381 -34.25 11.36 -34.60
N ALA A 382 -34.06 11.77 -33.34
CA ALA A 382 -35.16 11.96 -32.39
C ALA A 382 -36.15 13.04 -32.84
N ARG A 383 -35.66 14.12 -33.47
CA ARG A 383 -36.51 15.17 -34.09
C ARG A 383 -37.23 14.71 -35.36
N LYS A 384 -36.64 13.80 -36.14
CA LYS A 384 -37.30 13.20 -37.32
C LYS A 384 -38.41 12.21 -36.93
N VAL A 385 -38.33 11.62 -35.74
CA VAL A 385 -39.37 10.70 -35.22
C VAL A 385 -40.58 11.46 -34.63
N THR A 386 -40.40 12.72 -34.22
CA THR A 386 -41.48 13.57 -33.69
C THR A 386 -42.10 14.54 -34.70
N ALA A 387 -41.66 14.54 -35.96
CA ALA A 387 -42.36 15.26 -37.02
C ALA A 387 -43.67 14.50 -37.34
N PRO A 388 -44.86 15.09 -37.13
CA PRO A 388 -46.10 14.43 -37.51
C PRO A 388 -46.08 14.24 -39.02
N GLN A 389 -46.36 13.02 -39.48
CA GLN A 389 -46.70 12.78 -40.88
C GLN A 389 -47.96 13.59 -41.18
N GLY A 390 -47.77 14.74 -41.82
CA GLY A 390 -48.88 15.53 -42.36
C GLY A 390 -49.65 14.66 -43.34
N LYS A 391 -50.95 14.51 -43.08
CA LYS A 391 -51.93 14.11 -44.09
C LYS A 391 -52.18 15.27 -45.03
#